data_AF-A0A519JLG0-F1
#
_entry.id   AF-A0A519JLG0-F1
#
_cell.length_a   1.000
_cell.length_b   1.000
_cell.length_c   1.000
_cell.angle_alpha   90.00
_cell.angle_beta   90.00
_cell.angle_gamma   90.00
#
_symmetry.space_group_name_H-M   'P 1'
#
loop_
_entity.id
_entity.type
_entity.pdbx_description
1 polymer ?
#
loop_
_entity_poly.entity_id
_entity_poly.type
_entity_poly.pdbx_seq_one_letter_code
_entity_poly.pdbx_strand_id
1 'polypeptide(L)'
;MYEKQKVRAKEQRREIKMKKKGLTAVQQYPEDVTEALAFFNVNGFPMENDIDEEVLKNAKKELAWVFHPDKGGTHQESVTLNTHYDVLIRYLHG
;
A
#
# COMPACT_ATOMS: atom_id res chain seq x y z
N MET A 1 5.93 26.47 -17.23
CA MET A 1 5.46 25.82 -15.98
C MET A 1 5.05 24.36 -16.24
N TYR A 2 5.98 23.47 -16.61
CA TYR A 2 5.68 22.05 -16.90
C TYR A 2 6.76 21.06 -16.43
N GLU A 3 7.96 21.54 -16.05
CA GLU A 3 9.07 20.68 -15.63
C GLU A 3 9.04 20.29 -14.14
N LYS A 4 8.33 21.06 -13.29
CA LYS A 4 8.32 20.84 -11.83
C LYS A 4 7.57 19.58 -11.39
N GLN A 5 6.66 19.05 -12.19
CA GLN A 5 5.88 17.85 -11.83
C GLN A 5 6.63 16.54 -12.09
N LYS A 6 7.51 16.48 -13.10
CA LYS A 6 8.27 15.26 -13.44
C LYS A 6 9.36 14.92 -12.42
N VAL A 7 9.89 15.92 -11.70
CA VAL A 7 10.98 15.72 -10.73
C VAL A 7 10.48 15.00 -9.47
N ARG A 8 9.30 15.37 -8.96
CA ARG A 8 8.70 14.76 -7.75
C ARG A 8 8.46 13.25 -7.88
N ALA A 9 7.94 12.81 -9.03
CA ALA A 9 7.71 11.38 -9.29
C ALA A 9 9.01 10.56 -9.34
N LYS A 10 10.14 11.18 -9.70
CA LYS A 10 11.45 10.51 -9.78
C LYS A 10 12.14 10.44 -8.42
N GLU A 11 11.92 11.43 -7.55
CA GLU A 11 12.44 11.45 -6.17
C GLU A 11 11.70 10.46 -5.27
N GLN A 12 10.37 10.39 -5.36
CA GLN A 12 9.56 9.40 -4.61
C GLN A 12 10.00 7.96 -4.92
N ARG A 13 10.30 7.65 -6.20
CA ARG A 13 10.80 6.32 -6.59
C ARG A 13 12.17 5.98 -6.00
N ARG A 14 13.02 6.97 -5.70
CA ARG A 14 14.33 6.75 -5.08
C ARG A 14 14.22 6.51 -3.58
N GLU A 15 13.31 7.20 -2.90
CA GLU A 15 13.06 7.00 -1.47
C GLU A 15 12.43 5.63 -1.16
N ILE A 16 11.51 5.17 -2.01
CA ILE A 16 10.93 3.81 -1.92
C ILE A 16 12.02 2.73 -2.00
N LYS A 17 13.04 2.93 -2.85
CA LYS A 17 14.14 1.98 -3.02
C LYS A 17 15.06 1.89 -1.80
N MET A 18 15.19 2.96 -1.02
CA MET A 18 16.02 2.98 0.19
C MET A 18 15.27 2.46 1.44
N LYS A 19 13.94 2.63 1.51
CA LYS A 19 13.11 2.08 2.60
C LYS A 19 12.91 0.56 2.56
N LYS A 20 13.15 -0.09 1.40
CA LYS A 20 13.15 -1.57 1.27
C LYS A 20 14.21 -2.29 2.12
N LYS A 21 15.16 -1.57 2.74
CA LYS A 21 16.26 -2.17 3.50
C LYS A 21 15.92 -2.52 4.96
N GLY A 22 14.69 -2.26 5.42
CA GLY A 22 14.28 -2.45 6.82
C GLY A 22 13.22 -3.53 7.10
N LEU A 23 12.69 -4.23 6.08
CA LEU A 23 11.62 -5.22 6.26
C LEU A 23 12.23 -6.61 6.51
N THR A 24 12.62 -6.87 7.75
CA THR A 24 12.93 -8.21 8.24
C THR A 24 11.83 -8.67 9.19
N ALA A 25 10.80 -9.31 8.65
CA ALA A 25 9.98 -10.29 9.35
C ALA A 25 9.67 -11.40 8.34
N VAL A 26 10.45 -12.48 8.41
CA VAL A 26 10.41 -13.60 7.46
C VAL A 26 9.27 -14.53 7.88
N GLN A 27 8.04 -14.14 7.57
CA GLN A 27 6.95 -15.09 7.38
C GLN A 27 6.85 -15.30 5.87
N GLN A 28 6.95 -16.55 5.39
CA GLN A 28 6.90 -16.87 3.96
C GLN A 28 5.48 -16.69 3.43
N TYR A 29 5.04 -15.44 3.33
CA TYR A 29 3.81 -15.11 2.63
C TYR A 29 3.98 -15.36 1.13
N PRO A 30 2.90 -15.74 0.43
CA PRO A 30 2.84 -15.68 -1.03
C PRO A 30 3.29 -14.30 -1.57
N GLU A 31 3.78 -14.27 -2.81
CA GLU A 31 4.34 -13.06 -3.42
C GLU A 31 3.31 -11.91 -3.50
N ASP A 32 2.06 -12.24 -3.84
CA ASP A 32 0.93 -11.32 -3.90
C ASP A 32 0.56 -10.75 -2.52
N VAL A 33 0.57 -11.58 -1.47
CA VAL A 33 0.33 -11.15 -0.09
C VAL A 33 1.46 -10.24 0.40
N THR A 34 2.71 -10.59 0.08
CA THR A 34 3.89 -9.78 0.42
C THR A 34 3.82 -8.41 -0.24
N GLU A 35 3.43 -8.35 -1.52
CA GLU A 35 3.26 -7.10 -2.25
C GLU A 35 2.14 -6.24 -1.64
N ALA A 36 1.01 -6.86 -1.30
CA ALA A 36 -0.09 -6.17 -0.64
C ALA A 36 0.29 -5.61 0.74
N LEU A 37 0.98 -6.39 1.58
CA LEU A 37 1.48 -5.91 2.87
C LEU A 37 2.46 -4.74 2.71
N ALA A 38 3.36 -4.83 1.72
CA ALA A 38 4.29 -3.76 1.41
C ALA A 38 3.55 -2.48 0.96
N PHE A 39 2.45 -2.61 0.21
CA PHE A 39 1.61 -1.48 -0.17
C PHE A 39 1.02 -0.78 1.05
N PHE A 40 0.37 -1.50 1.96
CA PHE A 40 -0.19 -0.90 3.18
C PHE A 40 0.89 -0.28 4.07
N ASN A 41 2.04 -0.95 4.22
CA ASN A 41 3.14 -0.45 5.04
C ASN A 41 3.73 0.87 4.49
N VAL A 42 3.96 0.96 3.17
CA VAL A 42 4.44 2.21 2.53
C VAL A 42 3.44 3.35 2.69
N ASN A 43 2.15 3.03 2.78
CA ASN A 43 1.08 4.00 2.99
C ASN A 43 0.78 4.29 4.48
N GLY A 44 1.63 3.84 5.40
CA GLY A 44 1.55 4.18 6.83
C GLY A 44 0.75 3.19 7.69
N PHE A 45 0.39 2.03 7.14
CA PHE A 45 -0.30 0.95 7.86
C PHE A 45 0.60 -0.29 7.95
N PRO A 46 1.58 -0.29 8.87
CA PRO A 46 2.47 -1.44 9.06
C PRO A 46 1.70 -2.61 9.69
N MET A 47 1.58 -3.73 8.97
CA MET A 47 0.91 -4.96 9.41
C MET A 47 1.99 -5.97 9.84
N GLU A 48 2.63 -5.72 10.97
CA GLU A 48 3.90 -6.39 11.32
C GLU A 48 3.74 -7.79 11.93
N ASN A 49 2.59 -8.14 12.52
CA ASN A 49 2.49 -9.39 13.30
C ASN A 49 1.14 -10.12 13.23
N ASP A 50 0.05 -9.43 12.89
CA ASP A 50 -1.25 -10.08 12.73
C ASP A 50 -2.04 -9.28 11.69
N ILE A 51 -2.40 -9.94 10.58
CA ILE A 51 -3.26 -9.32 9.58
C ILE A 51 -4.68 -9.51 10.09
N ASP A 52 -5.20 -8.52 10.81
CA ASP A 52 -6.57 -8.57 11.31
C ASP A 52 -7.54 -7.97 10.27
N GLU A 53 -8.69 -8.63 10.05
CA GLU A 53 -9.68 -8.18 9.06
C GLU A 53 -10.23 -6.78 9.39
N GLU A 54 -10.42 -6.46 10.67
CA GLU A 54 -10.90 -5.17 11.14
C GLU A 54 -9.84 -4.08 10.91
N VAL A 55 -8.58 -4.37 11.22
CA VAL A 55 -7.45 -3.47 10.94
C VAL A 55 -7.33 -3.21 9.43
N LEU A 56 -7.45 -4.26 8.62
CA LEU A 56 -7.38 -4.17 7.16
C LEU A 56 -8.55 -3.35 6.58
N LYS A 57 -9.77 -3.52 7.11
CA LYS A 57 -10.95 -2.71 6.73
C LYS A 57 -10.75 -1.23 7.07
N ASN A 58 -10.23 -0.94 8.25
CA ASN A 58 -9.97 0.44 8.68
C ASN A 58 -8.88 1.08 7.81
N ALA A 59 -7.77 0.38 7.58
CA ALA A 59 -6.69 0.85 6.69
C ALA A 59 -7.21 1.11 5.27
N LYS A 60 -8.04 0.21 4.71
CA LYS A 60 -8.68 0.41 3.42
C LYS A 60 -9.53 1.67 3.41
N LYS A 61 -10.36 1.87 4.44
CA LYS A 61 -11.26 3.03 4.50
C LYS A 61 -10.48 4.34 4.55
N GLU A 62 -9.41 4.41 5.34
CA GLU A 62 -8.56 5.59 5.40
C GLU A 62 -7.85 5.86 4.07
N LEU A 63 -7.28 4.83 3.45
CA LEU A 63 -6.62 4.98 2.14
C LEU A 63 -7.61 5.31 1.02
N ALA A 64 -8.85 4.82 1.08
CA ALA A 64 -9.89 5.18 0.11
C ALA A 64 -10.23 6.67 0.18
N TRP A 65 -10.20 7.27 1.37
CA TRP A 65 -10.36 8.71 1.52
C TRP A 65 -9.17 9.50 0.95
N VAL A 66 -7.94 9.00 1.14
CA VAL A 66 -6.72 9.62 0.60
C VAL A 66 -6.67 9.52 -0.92
N PHE A 67 -7.02 8.35 -1.48
CA PHE A 67 -6.99 8.09 -2.92
C PHE A 67 -8.24 8.58 -3.66
N HIS A 68 -9.18 9.21 -2.96
CA HIS A 68 -10.34 9.81 -3.59
C HIS A 68 -9.91 10.98 -4.50
N PRO A 69 -10.46 11.09 -5.73
CA PRO A 69 -10.11 12.17 -6.67
C PRO A 69 -10.30 13.58 -6.07
N ASP A 70 -11.34 13.77 -5.25
CA ASP A 70 -11.61 15.04 -4.57
C ASP A 70 -10.52 15.45 -3.56
N LYS A 71 -9.67 14.51 -3.13
CA LYS A 71 -8.53 14.76 -2.22
C LYS A 71 -7.19 14.76 -2.94
N GLY A 72 -7.19 14.66 -4.27
CA GLY A 72 -5.98 14.64 -5.09
C GLY A 72 -5.43 13.23 -5.34
N GLY A 73 -6.18 12.18 -4.99
CA GLY A 73 -5.89 10.82 -5.40
C GLY A 73 -6.33 10.53 -6.83
N THR A 74 -6.09 9.30 -7.29
CA THR A 74 -6.43 8.85 -8.64
C THR A 74 -7.31 7.61 -8.62
N HIS A 75 -8.11 7.45 -9.67
CA HIS A 75 -8.88 6.22 -9.88
C HIS A 75 -7.97 4.97 -9.86
N GLN A 76 -6.77 5.09 -10.42
CA GLN A 76 -5.81 4.00 -10.46
C GLN A 76 -5.35 3.58 -9.05
N GLU A 77 -5.03 4.52 -8.16
CA GLU A 77 -4.68 4.22 -6.77
C GLU A 77 -5.84 3.57 -6.01
N SER A 78 -7.08 4.02 -6.25
CA SER A 78 -8.27 3.40 -5.67
C SER A 78 -8.46 1.95 -6.15
N VAL A 79 -8.19 1.67 -7.42
CA VAL A 79 -8.23 0.30 -7.96
C VAL A 79 -7.13 -0.55 -7.34
N THR A 80 -5.90 -0.04 -7.29
CA THR A 80 -4.75 -0.73 -6.67
C THR A 80 -4.99 -1.05 -5.18
N LEU A 81 -5.57 -0.10 -4.43
CA LEU A 81 -5.96 -0.32 -3.04
C LEU A 81 -6.96 -1.49 -2.90
N ASN A 82 -7.99 -1.52 -3.75
CA ASN A 82 -8.96 -2.62 -3.73
C ASN A 82 -8.32 -3.96 -4.09
N THR A 83 -7.42 -4.00 -5.07
CA THR A 83 -6.71 -5.22 -5.46
C THR A 83 -5.88 -5.77 -4.31
N HIS A 84 -5.07 -4.95 -3.64
CA HIS A 84 -4.26 -5.40 -2.50
C HIS A 84 -5.12 -5.82 -1.31
N TYR A 85 -6.20 -5.08 -1.04
CA TYR A 85 -7.17 -5.46 0.00
C TYR A 85 -7.78 -6.84 -0.27
N ASP A 86 -8.22 -7.11 -1.49
CA ASP A 86 -8.85 -8.38 -1.86
C ASP A 86 -7.87 -9.56 -1.72
N VAL A 87 -6.59 -9.37 -2.04
CA VAL A 87 -5.54 -10.39 -1.84
C VAL A 87 -5.40 -10.74 -0.36
N LEU A 88 -5.32 -9.73 0.51
CA LEU A 88 -5.16 -9.94 1.95
C LEU A 88 -6.41 -10.56 2.59
N ILE A 89 -7.61 -10.14 2.18
CA ILE A 89 -8.87 -10.76 2.62
C ILE A 89 -8.93 -12.23 2.18
N ARG A 90 -8.61 -12.54 0.92
CA ARG A 90 -8.60 -13.93 0.46
C ARG A 90 -7.61 -14.79 1.22
N TYR A 91 -6.46 -14.23 1.59
CA TYR A 91 -5.48 -14.92 2.43
C TYR A 91 -6.01 -15.19 3.85
N LEU A 92 -6.79 -14.27 4.42
CA LEU A 92 -7.37 -14.42 5.77
C LEU A 92 -8.52 -15.42 5.84
N HIS A 93 -9.35 -15.48 4.81
CA HIS A 93 -10.50 -16.38 4.75
C HIS A 93 -10.23 -17.67 3.95
N GLY A 94 -8.95 -17.96 3.67
CA GLY A 94 -8.48 -19.07 2.85
C GLY A 94 -8.97 -20.44 3.29
#